data_AF-B4E772-F1
#
_entry.id   AF-B4E772-F1
#
_cell.length_a   1.000
_cell.length_b   1.000
_cell.length_c   1.000
_cell.angle_alpha   90.00
_cell.angle_beta   90.00
_cell.angle_gamma   90.00
#
_symmetry.space_group_name_H-M   'P 1'
#
loop_
_entity.id
_entity.type
_entity.pdbx_description
1 polymer ?
#
loop_
_entity_poly.entity_id
_entity_poly.type
_entity_poly.pdbx_seq_one_letter_code
_entity_poly.pdbx_strand_id
1 'polypeptide(L)'
;MKLEVEPANRYTYFDPRAIVAALLQGAIQKTIEADDPLYARLPPPVRYRATGAIEAWKRVMQEGHKTGDADFLDGMRRFPLAVLYKEFPRFLKGWAHSLPLGLNEESAQLAHRSLVWQIYFASDGAMYEPTAALHRLLDGAYIADDVPIGMIELPAAAMCIIPNPEWQGYKQGIRAIALFHRHGRDSAVPDERLSLVSWQEFGNDHIRIKFVDYPLADRHKTIQQILQQDVSVAEPNAELEADREHWRLVSDYAIKMLLYLKIPDAQVVADRAYSSAPRDFSGLGQRKRKERLAQIEHLYDRHIVGPAVLDWEHGVHAEADSGAPHHEKRGHWRRPHFKMQPHGPNSSLRKVIFVGPVIVRPDRLGL
;
A
#
# COMPACT_ATOMS: atom_id res chain seq x y z
N MET A 1 -12.76 -45.13 61.76
CA MET A 1 -12.51 -43.70 61.54
C MET A 1 -12.23 -43.52 60.05
N LYS A 2 -13.25 -43.11 59.27
CA LYS A 2 -13.11 -42.86 57.83
C LYS A 2 -12.54 -41.45 57.67
N LEU A 3 -11.36 -41.32 57.06
CA LEU A 3 -10.82 -40.04 56.62
C LEU A 3 -11.41 -39.77 55.23
N GLU A 4 -12.35 -38.84 55.17
CA GLU A 4 -12.86 -38.28 53.94
C GLU A 4 -11.73 -37.52 53.23
N VAL A 5 -11.48 -37.88 51.99
CA VAL A 5 -10.63 -37.10 51.07
C VAL A 5 -11.53 -36.05 50.45
N GLU A 6 -11.36 -34.78 50.82
CA GLU A 6 -12.02 -33.67 50.12
C GLU A 6 -11.56 -33.65 48.65
N PRO A 7 -12.48 -33.51 47.69
CA PRO A 7 -12.10 -33.34 46.30
C PRO A 7 -11.49 -31.95 46.13
N ALA A 8 -10.20 -31.92 45.78
CA ALA A 8 -9.54 -30.69 45.35
C ALA A 8 -10.28 -30.10 44.14
N ASN A 9 -11.13 -29.12 44.39
CA ASN A 9 -11.68 -28.22 43.38
C ASN A 9 -10.51 -27.46 42.75
N ARG A 10 -9.91 -28.04 41.70
CA ARG A 10 -9.04 -27.33 40.77
C ARG A 10 -9.90 -26.36 39.97
N TYR A 11 -10.18 -25.19 40.54
CA TYR A 11 -10.42 -24.01 39.73
C TYR A 11 -9.12 -23.73 38.98
N THR A 12 -9.02 -24.18 37.73
CA THR A 12 -7.99 -23.69 36.81
C THR A 12 -8.22 -22.18 36.68
N TYR A 13 -7.42 -21.41 37.41
CA TYR A 13 -7.34 -19.97 37.26
C TYR A 13 -6.83 -19.70 35.85
N PHE A 14 -7.75 -19.44 34.92
CA PHE A 14 -7.43 -19.03 33.57
C PHE A 14 -6.83 -17.63 33.68
N ASP A 15 -5.52 -17.51 33.56
CA ASP A 15 -4.87 -16.20 33.43
C ASP A 15 -5.18 -15.66 32.02
N PRO A 16 -6.02 -14.63 31.87
CA PRO A 16 -6.35 -14.08 30.56
C PRO A 16 -5.10 -13.57 29.83
N ARG A 17 -4.07 -13.15 30.57
CA ARG A 17 -2.80 -12.69 30.00
C ARG A 17 -1.99 -13.84 29.41
N ALA A 18 -2.10 -15.06 29.95
CA ALA A 18 -1.43 -16.23 29.38
C ALA A 18 -2.03 -16.62 28.01
N ILE A 19 -3.34 -16.43 27.83
CA ILE A 19 -4.00 -16.63 26.52
C ILE A 19 -3.47 -15.63 25.48
N VAL A 20 -3.42 -14.35 25.82
CA VAL A 20 -2.95 -13.30 24.90
C VAL A 20 -1.51 -13.57 24.45
N ALA A 21 -0.63 -13.98 25.36
CA ALA A 21 0.74 -14.36 25.03
C ALA A 21 0.85 -15.57 24.09
N ALA A 22 0.04 -16.62 24.30
CA ALA A 22 0.00 -17.78 23.40
C ALA A 22 -0.51 -17.39 22.01
N LEU A 23 -1.55 -16.55 21.94
CA LEU A 23 -2.06 -16.03 20.67
C LEU A 23 -1.02 -15.16 19.96
N LEU A 24 -0.25 -14.35 20.70
CA LEU A 24 0.80 -13.49 20.19
C LEU A 24 1.91 -14.30 19.50
N GLN A 25 2.37 -15.38 20.13
CA GLN A 25 3.34 -16.31 19.51
C GLN A 25 2.78 -16.91 18.22
N GLY A 26 1.52 -17.35 18.22
CA GLY A 26 0.86 -17.86 17.02
C GLY A 26 0.76 -16.81 15.91
N ALA A 27 0.44 -15.56 16.24
CA ALA A 27 0.34 -14.47 15.28
C ALA A 27 1.70 -14.10 14.66
N ILE A 28 2.77 -14.11 15.45
CA ILE A 28 4.14 -13.93 14.97
C ILE A 28 4.53 -15.07 14.03
N GLN A 29 4.23 -16.32 14.39
CA GLN A 29 4.50 -17.47 13.52
C GLN A 29 3.77 -17.34 12.17
N LYS A 30 2.52 -16.87 12.16
CA LYS A 30 1.79 -16.60 10.91
C LYS A 30 2.37 -15.45 10.09
N THR A 31 2.96 -14.45 10.73
CA THR A 31 3.73 -13.42 10.04
C THR A 31 4.97 -14.01 9.35
N ILE A 32 5.70 -14.91 10.03
CA ILE A 32 6.87 -15.58 9.44
C ILE A 32 6.46 -16.45 8.26
N GLU A 33 5.37 -17.22 8.40
CA GLU A 33 4.84 -18.06 7.32
C GLU A 33 4.45 -17.23 6.07
N ALA A 34 4.17 -15.93 6.20
CA ALA A 34 3.85 -15.06 5.06
C ALA A 34 5.04 -14.83 4.11
N ASP A 35 6.26 -15.15 4.55
CA ASP A 35 7.48 -15.11 3.75
C ASP A 35 7.80 -16.45 3.08
N ASP A 36 7.01 -17.50 3.36
CA ASP A 36 7.22 -18.83 2.76
C ASP A 36 7.23 -18.73 1.21
N PRO A 37 8.16 -19.40 0.52
CA PRO A 37 8.22 -19.45 -0.94
C PRO A 37 6.90 -19.82 -1.63
N LEU A 38 6.02 -20.56 -0.94
CA LEU A 38 4.66 -20.89 -1.38
C LEU A 38 3.83 -19.64 -1.71
N TYR A 39 4.01 -18.56 -0.94
CA TYR A 39 3.24 -17.31 -1.09
C TYR A 39 3.99 -16.21 -1.83
N ALA A 40 5.26 -16.42 -2.22
CA ALA A 40 6.12 -15.40 -2.80
C ALA A 40 5.55 -14.69 -4.05
N ARG A 41 4.70 -15.40 -4.83
CA ARG A 41 4.03 -14.84 -6.02
C ARG A 41 2.84 -13.95 -5.70
N LEU A 42 2.32 -14.00 -4.49
CA LEU A 42 1.16 -13.21 -4.08
C LEU A 42 1.62 -11.81 -3.66
N PRO A 43 0.77 -10.77 -3.83
CA PRO A 43 1.04 -9.46 -3.25
C PRO A 43 1.13 -9.52 -1.72
N PRO A 44 1.95 -8.66 -1.07
CA PRO A 44 2.15 -8.71 0.38
C PRO A 44 0.86 -8.75 1.22
N PRO A 45 -0.19 -7.91 0.99
CA PRO A 45 -1.42 -8.02 1.77
C PRO A 45 -2.07 -9.41 1.70
N VAL A 46 -2.00 -10.04 0.51
CA VAL A 46 -2.60 -11.34 0.25
C VAL A 46 -1.82 -12.46 0.95
N ARG A 47 -0.49 -12.38 1.00
CA ARG A 47 0.34 -13.34 1.74
C ARG A 47 -0.09 -13.42 3.21
N TYR A 48 -0.18 -12.25 3.87
CA TYR A 48 -0.57 -12.16 5.27
C TYR A 48 -2.01 -12.65 5.52
N ARG A 49 -2.92 -12.44 4.57
CA ARG A 49 -4.28 -13.00 4.66
C ARG A 49 -4.25 -14.53 4.50
N ALA A 50 -3.59 -15.03 3.46
CA ALA A 50 -3.57 -16.44 3.10
C ALA A 50 -2.95 -17.33 4.19
N THR A 51 -1.95 -16.83 4.91
CA THR A 51 -1.35 -17.54 6.06
C THR A 51 -2.22 -17.49 7.32
N GLY A 52 -3.25 -16.65 7.33
CA GLY A 52 -4.08 -16.38 8.49
C GLY A 52 -3.44 -15.40 9.48
N ALA A 53 -2.36 -14.70 9.12
CA ALA A 53 -1.74 -13.69 9.99
C ALA A 53 -2.73 -12.58 10.35
N ILE A 54 -3.56 -12.13 9.40
CA ILE A 54 -4.59 -11.11 9.65
C ILE A 54 -5.55 -11.54 10.77
N GLU A 55 -6.13 -12.74 10.66
CA GLU A 55 -7.06 -13.24 11.68
C GLU A 55 -6.37 -13.57 13.01
N ALA A 56 -5.11 -14.05 12.98
CA ALA A 56 -4.36 -14.33 14.19
C ALA A 56 -4.08 -13.06 15.00
N TRP A 57 -3.61 -12.00 14.34
CA TRP A 57 -3.37 -10.70 14.99
C TRP A 57 -4.66 -10.04 15.47
N LYS A 58 -5.75 -10.16 14.71
CA LYS A 58 -7.07 -9.70 15.14
C LYS A 58 -7.52 -10.35 16.45
N ARG A 59 -7.28 -11.66 16.62
CA ARG A 59 -7.56 -12.36 17.89
C ARG A 59 -6.69 -11.87 19.04
N VAL A 60 -5.40 -11.62 18.80
CA VAL A 60 -4.50 -11.03 19.81
C VAL A 60 -5.06 -9.70 20.30
N MET A 61 -5.42 -8.80 19.36
CA MET A 61 -5.97 -7.48 19.69
C MET A 61 -7.31 -7.57 20.44
N GLN A 62 -8.19 -8.50 20.04
CA GLN A 62 -9.49 -8.72 20.69
C GLN A 62 -9.36 -9.26 22.11
N GLU A 63 -8.46 -10.22 22.37
CA GLU A 63 -8.23 -10.73 23.73
C GLU A 63 -7.45 -9.72 24.58
N GLY A 64 -6.47 -9.01 24.01
CA GLY A 64 -5.74 -7.95 24.69
C GLY A 64 -6.66 -6.80 25.15
N HIS A 65 -7.67 -6.46 24.34
CA HIS A 65 -8.69 -5.49 24.72
C HIS A 65 -9.42 -5.86 26.02
N LYS A 66 -9.76 -7.15 26.20
CA LYS A 66 -10.41 -7.63 27.42
C LYS A 66 -9.54 -7.49 28.68
N THR A 67 -8.22 -7.39 28.51
CA THR A 67 -7.26 -7.25 29.61
C THR A 67 -6.94 -5.80 29.97
N GLY A 68 -7.65 -4.82 29.40
CA GLY A 68 -7.54 -3.40 29.74
C GLY A 68 -6.63 -2.60 28.80
N ASP A 69 -6.11 -3.20 27.73
CA ASP A 69 -5.41 -2.48 26.69
C ASP A 69 -6.43 -1.76 25.78
N ALA A 70 -6.44 -0.42 25.86
CA ALA A 70 -7.36 0.42 25.11
C ALA A 70 -7.33 0.14 23.59
N ASP A 71 -8.47 0.38 22.95
CA ASP A 71 -8.93 -0.07 21.63
C ASP A 71 -7.99 0.23 20.43
N PHE A 72 -6.83 -0.43 20.37
CA PHE A 72 -5.89 -0.33 19.25
C PHE A 72 -6.56 -0.75 17.93
N LEU A 73 -7.49 -1.72 18.00
CA LEU A 73 -8.28 -2.20 16.88
C LEU A 73 -9.12 -1.08 16.26
N ASP A 74 -9.87 -0.35 17.08
CA ASP A 74 -10.63 0.84 16.63
C ASP A 74 -9.71 1.96 16.15
N GLY A 75 -8.55 2.12 16.80
CA GLY A 75 -7.53 3.09 16.44
C GLY A 75 -6.99 2.91 15.02
N MET A 76 -6.86 1.67 14.54
CA MET A 76 -6.30 1.37 13.20
C MET A 76 -7.07 2.01 12.05
N ARG A 77 -8.37 2.27 12.22
CA ARG A 77 -9.21 2.91 11.19
C ARG A 77 -9.11 4.43 11.21
N ARG A 78 -8.73 5.01 12.35
CA ARG A 78 -8.87 6.45 12.61
C ARG A 78 -7.53 7.16 12.63
N PHE A 79 -6.55 6.62 13.36
CA PHE A 79 -5.33 7.36 13.65
C PHE A 79 -4.34 7.37 12.49
N PRO A 80 -3.51 8.43 12.39
CA PRO A 80 -2.38 8.47 11.47
C PRO A 80 -1.44 7.28 11.66
N LEU A 81 -0.83 6.84 10.56
CA LEU A 81 0.03 5.66 10.57
C LEU A 81 1.23 5.81 11.50
N ALA A 82 1.89 6.98 11.49
CA ALA A 82 3.03 7.26 12.36
C ALA A 82 2.70 7.09 13.85
N VAL A 83 1.49 7.48 14.27
CA VAL A 83 1.02 7.34 15.65
C VAL A 83 0.84 5.87 16.00
N LEU A 84 0.18 5.10 15.12
CA LEU A 84 -0.02 3.66 15.32
C LEU A 84 1.31 2.91 15.41
N TYR A 85 2.26 3.24 14.52
CA TYR A 85 3.61 2.67 14.52
C TYR A 85 4.38 2.97 15.80
N LYS A 86 4.32 4.22 16.28
CA LYS A 86 5.00 4.64 17.51
C LYS A 86 4.41 3.97 18.76
N GLU A 87 3.10 3.79 18.81
CA GLU A 87 2.41 3.24 19.99
C GLU A 87 2.40 1.71 20.02
N PHE A 88 2.52 1.03 18.87
CA PHE A 88 2.44 -0.43 18.78
C PHE A 88 3.40 -1.19 19.72
N PRO A 89 4.68 -0.79 19.91
CA PRO A 89 5.57 -1.44 20.89
C PRO A 89 5.01 -1.45 22.32
N ARG A 90 4.26 -0.41 22.72
CA ARG A 90 3.65 -0.33 24.05
C ARG A 90 2.61 -1.42 24.24
N PHE A 91 1.78 -1.66 23.21
CA PHE A 91 0.77 -2.72 23.22
C PHE A 91 1.41 -4.11 23.19
N LEU A 92 2.41 -4.32 22.32
CA LEU A 92 3.16 -5.58 22.27
C LEU A 92 3.77 -5.93 23.63
N LYS A 93 4.36 -4.96 24.33
CA LYS A 93 4.91 -5.17 25.68
C LYS A 93 3.84 -5.54 26.70
N GLY A 94 2.66 -4.94 26.62
CA GLY A 94 1.51 -5.28 27.45
C GLY A 94 1.04 -6.72 27.23
N TRP A 95 0.85 -7.10 25.97
CA TRP A 95 0.41 -8.45 25.56
C TRP A 95 1.44 -9.54 25.84
N ALA A 96 2.74 -9.20 25.80
CA ALA A 96 3.84 -10.11 26.06
C ALA A 96 4.17 -10.28 27.55
N HIS A 97 3.46 -9.61 28.47
CA HIS A 97 3.86 -9.55 29.88
C HIS A 97 3.94 -10.91 30.58
N SER A 98 3.12 -11.89 30.15
CA SER A 98 3.10 -13.26 30.68
C SER A 98 4.09 -14.21 30.00
N LEU A 99 4.82 -13.75 28.96
CA LEU A 99 5.89 -14.55 28.35
C LEU A 99 7.13 -14.55 29.25
N PRO A 100 7.68 -15.73 29.63
CA PRO A 100 8.80 -15.82 30.57
C PRO A 100 10.06 -15.03 30.14
N LEU A 101 10.29 -14.90 28.84
CA LEU A 101 11.42 -14.17 28.25
C LEU A 101 11.01 -12.85 27.61
N GLY A 102 9.72 -12.46 27.70
CA GLY A 102 9.16 -11.38 26.89
C GLY A 102 9.24 -11.66 25.39
N LEU A 103 9.03 -10.62 24.58
CA LEU A 103 9.33 -10.64 23.14
C LEU A 103 10.77 -10.17 22.93
N ASN A 104 11.54 -10.92 22.13
CA ASN A 104 12.82 -10.45 21.64
C ASN A 104 12.63 -9.37 20.54
N GLU A 105 13.71 -8.66 20.21
CA GLU A 105 13.69 -7.56 19.24
C GLU A 105 13.23 -8.02 17.85
N GLU A 106 13.70 -9.19 17.40
CA GLU A 106 13.33 -9.80 16.13
C GLU A 106 11.82 -10.06 16.03
N SER A 107 11.22 -10.63 17.07
CA SER A 107 9.77 -10.88 17.13
C SER A 107 8.97 -9.58 17.15
N ALA A 108 9.48 -8.55 17.83
CA ALA A 108 8.87 -7.23 17.81
C ALA A 108 8.93 -6.60 16.42
N GLN A 109 10.04 -6.73 15.68
CA GLN A 109 10.16 -6.28 14.29
C GLN A 109 9.21 -7.05 13.37
N LEU A 110 9.13 -8.38 13.50
CA LEU A 110 8.16 -9.22 12.77
C LEU A 110 6.71 -8.80 13.05
N ALA A 111 6.38 -8.46 14.30
CA ALA A 111 5.06 -7.93 14.63
C ALA A 111 4.76 -6.62 13.87
N HIS A 112 5.72 -5.68 13.82
CA HIS A 112 5.56 -4.42 13.09
C HIS A 112 5.33 -4.63 11.59
N ARG A 113 5.89 -5.70 11.02
CA ARG A 113 5.65 -6.04 9.61
C ARG A 113 4.18 -6.36 9.32
N SER A 114 3.50 -7.02 10.26
CA SER A 114 2.07 -7.31 10.13
C SER A 114 1.21 -6.06 10.23
N LEU A 115 1.65 -5.03 10.96
CA LEU A 115 0.84 -3.86 11.32
C LEU A 115 0.30 -3.11 10.09
N VAL A 116 1.10 -2.87 9.03
CA VAL A 116 0.61 -2.22 7.79
C VAL A 116 -0.61 -2.94 7.25
N TRP A 117 -0.54 -4.27 7.21
CA TRP A 117 -1.57 -5.10 6.62
C TRP A 117 -2.77 -5.23 7.54
N GLN A 118 -2.59 -5.27 8.87
CA GLN A 118 -3.71 -5.14 9.81
C GLN A 118 -4.49 -3.84 9.56
N ILE A 119 -3.77 -2.72 9.41
CA ILE A 119 -4.36 -1.40 9.15
C ILE A 119 -5.06 -1.37 7.79
N TYR A 120 -4.45 -1.96 6.76
CA TYR A 120 -5.01 -2.10 5.41
C TYR A 120 -6.34 -2.87 5.43
N PHE A 121 -6.38 -4.07 6.00
CA PHE A 121 -7.61 -4.87 6.06
C PHE A 121 -8.64 -4.25 7.00
N ALA A 122 -8.23 -3.64 8.11
CA ALA A 122 -9.14 -2.91 8.98
C ALA A 122 -9.81 -1.73 8.26
N SER A 123 -9.14 -1.13 7.27
CA SER A 123 -9.65 0.02 6.51
C SER A 123 -10.39 -0.37 5.22
N ASP A 124 -10.79 -1.64 5.08
CA ASP A 124 -11.46 -2.16 3.88
C ASP A 124 -10.67 -1.84 2.59
N GLY A 125 -9.34 -2.01 2.67
CA GLY A 125 -8.42 -1.61 1.61
C GLY A 125 -8.68 -2.32 0.28
N ALA A 126 -8.45 -1.59 -0.81
CA ALA A 126 -8.60 -2.10 -2.17
C ALA A 126 -7.25 -2.18 -2.91
N MET A 127 -7.03 -3.23 -3.68
CA MET A 127 -5.82 -3.43 -4.49
C MET A 127 -6.00 -2.90 -5.91
N TYR A 128 -4.94 -2.30 -6.43
CA TYR A 128 -4.87 -1.72 -7.77
C TYR A 128 -3.58 -2.18 -8.46
N GLU A 129 -3.72 -2.75 -9.65
CA GLU A 129 -2.62 -3.24 -10.46
C GLU A 129 -2.62 -2.49 -11.81
N PRO A 130 -1.64 -1.60 -12.04
CA PRO A 130 -1.50 -0.95 -13.32
C PRO A 130 -1.06 -1.95 -14.39
N THR A 131 -1.67 -1.88 -15.57
CA THR A 131 -1.18 -2.61 -16.74
C THR A 131 0.23 -2.13 -17.11
N ALA A 132 0.99 -2.95 -17.86
CA ALA A 132 2.31 -2.55 -18.33
C ALA A 132 2.25 -1.28 -19.21
N ALA A 133 1.23 -1.19 -20.06
CA ALA A 133 0.90 -0.01 -20.84
C ALA A 133 0.68 1.23 -19.96
N LEU A 134 -0.16 1.16 -18.93
CA LEU A 134 -0.34 2.29 -18.01
C LEU A 134 0.95 2.64 -17.29
N HIS A 135 1.70 1.64 -16.82
CA HIS A 135 2.96 1.89 -16.14
C HIS A 135 3.91 2.73 -17.00
N ARG A 136 4.13 2.37 -18.27
CA ARG A 136 4.98 3.14 -19.20
C ARG A 136 4.44 4.53 -19.47
N LEU A 137 3.11 4.66 -19.57
CA LEU A 137 2.44 5.95 -19.72
C LEU A 137 2.74 6.88 -18.54
N LEU A 138 2.64 6.38 -17.30
CA LEU A 138 2.89 7.16 -16.09
C LEU A 138 4.37 7.44 -15.86
N ASP A 139 5.25 6.50 -16.22
CA ASP A 139 6.70 6.67 -16.14
C ASP A 139 7.17 7.85 -17.02
N GLY A 140 6.62 7.93 -18.24
CA GLY A 140 6.87 9.06 -19.16
C GLY A 140 6.11 10.35 -18.84
N ALA A 141 5.10 10.30 -17.96
CA ALA A 141 4.28 11.46 -17.63
C ALA A 141 4.98 12.39 -16.64
N TYR A 142 4.69 13.69 -16.69
CA TYR A 142 5.04 14.62 -15.62
C TYR A 142 3.79 15.28 -15.02
N ILE A 143 3.88 15.71 -13.76
CA ILE A 143 2.85 16.50 -13.09
C ILE A 143 3.27 17.97 -13.21
N ALA A 144 2.42 18.83 -13.77
CA ALA A 144 2.72 20.26 -13.86
C ALA A 144 2.79 20.91 -12.47
N ASP A 145 3.64 21.92 -12.35
CA ASP A 145 3.94 22.61 -11.08
C ASP A 145 2.71 23.27 -10.44
N ASP A 146 1.67 23.52 -11.22
CA ASP A 146 0.43 24.18 -10.80
C ASP A 146 -0.66 23.22 -10.28
N VAL A 147 -0.41 21.90 -10.29
CA VAL A 147 -1.41 20.92 -9.83
C VAL A 147 -1.43 20.88 -8.29
N PRO A 148 -2.55 21.26 -7.65
CA PRO A 148 -2.66 21.25 -6.20
C PRO A 148 -2.92 19.84 -5.67
N ILE A 149 -2.44 19.56 -4.46
CA ILE A 149 -2.67 18.30 -3.77
C ILE A 149 -4.15 18.04 -3.52
N GLY A 150 -4.98 19.08 -3.43
CA GLY A 150 -6.42 18.93 -3.30
C GLY A 150 -7.10 18.20 -4.47
N MET A 151 -6.39 17.95 -5.58
CA MET A 151 -6.88 17.21 -6.74
C MET A 151 -6.72 15.69 -6.62
N ILE A 152 -5.90 15.21 -5.69
CA ILE A 152 -5.83 13.78 -5.40
C ILE A 152 -6.90 13.39 -4.38
N GLU A 153 -7.49 12.22 -4.58
CA GLU A 153 -8.41 11.59 -3.64
C GLU A 153 -8.27 10.09 -3.80
N LEU A 154 -8.29 9.37 -2.69
CA LEU A 154 -8.22 7.92 -2.76
C LEU A 154 -9.60 7.36 -3.15
N PRO A 155 -9.64 6.35 -4.03
CA PRO A 155 -10.91 5.70 -4.41
C PRO A 155 -11.53 4.85 -3.27
N ALA A 156 -10.79 4.64 -2.18
CA ALA A 156 -11.20 3.91 -0.98
C ALA A 156 -10.45 4.44 0.25
N ALA A 157 -10.87 4.09 1.46
CA ALA A 157 -10.22 4.54 2.70
C ALA A 157 -8.74 4.09 2.81
N ALA A 158 -8.41 2.94 2.21
CA ALA A 158 -7.05 2.51 1.96
C ALA A 158 -6.91 1.96 0.54
N MET A 159 -5.77 2.24 -0.09
CA MET A 159 -5.43 1.77 -1.43
C MET A 159 -4.08 1.05 -1.35
N CYS A 160 -3.94 -0.07 -2.07
CA CYS A 160 -2.64 -0.71 -2.26
C CYS A 160 -2.35 -0.82 -3.75
N ILE A 161 -1.27 -0.18 -4.19
CA ILE A 161 -0.75 -0.30 -5.55
C ILE A 161 0.24 -1.46 -5.55
N ILE A 162 0.05 -2.43 -6.44
CA ILE A 162 1.05 -3.44 -6.75
C ILE A 162 1.76 -2.97 -8.03
N PRO A 163 2.98 -2.41 -7.94
CA PRO A 163 3.63 -1.82 -9.10
C PRO A 163 3.92 -2.86 -10.17
N ASN A 164 3.91 -2.42 -11.43
CA ASN A 164 4.34 -3.28 -12.53
C ASN A 164 5.83 -3.66 -12.36
N PRO A 165 6.24 -4.91 -12.59
CA PRO A 165 7.64 -5.34 -12.47
C PRO A 165 8.64 -4.58 -13.36
N GLU A 166 8.19 -3.92 -14.44
CA GLU A 166 9.04 -3.09 -15.31
C GLU A 166 9.48 -1.78 -14.63
N TRP A 167 8.79 -1.35 -13.56
CA TRP A 167 9.07 -0.07 -12.89
C TRP A 167 10.41 -0.05 -12.19
N GLN A 168 11.13 1.08 -12.27
CA GLN A 168 12.42 1.26 -11.61
C GLN A 168 12.37 0.99 -10.10
N GLY A 169 11.27 1.36 -9.43
CA GLY A 169 11.10 1.08 -8.00
C GLY A 169 11.04 -0.42 -7.68
N TYR A 170 10.60 -1.27 -8.62
CA TYR A 170 10.64 -2.72 -8.45
C TYR A 170 12.08 -3.25 -8.35
N LYS A 171 13.02 -2.62 -9.08
CA LYS A 171 14.46 -2.91 -9.00
C LYS A 171 15.06 -2.49 -7.66
N GLN A 172 14.45 -1.52 -6.99
CA GLN A 172 14.78 -1.11 -5.61
C GLN A 172 14.08 -1.97 -4.54
N GLY A 173 13.53 -3.12 -4.93
CA GLY A 173 12.85 -4.05 -4.04
C GLY A 173 11.40 -3.69 -3.72
N ILE A 174 10.84 -2.59 -4.24
CA ILE A 174 9.46 -2.20 -3.91
C ILE A 174 8.49 -3.23 -4.53
N ARG A 175 7.62 -3.80 -3.69
CA ARG A 175 6.61 -4.81 -4.09
C ARG A 175 5.19 -4.33 -3.90
N ALA A 176 4.96 -3.39 -2.98
CA ALA A 176 3.67 -2.77 -2.77
C ALA A 176 3.84 -1.34 -2.25
N ILE A 177 2.88 -0.48 -2.61
CA ILE A 177 2.73 0.86 -2.05
C ILE A 177 1.34 0.94 -1.44
N ALA A 178 1.25 1.07 -0.12
CA ALA A 178 -0.02 1.28 0.56
C ALA A 178 -0.25 2.77 0.83
N LEU A 179 -1.46 3.23 0.60
CA LEU A 179 -1.88 4.61 0.84
C LEU A 179 -3.06 4.59 1.81
N PHE A 180 -3.00 5.49 2.78
CA PHE A 180 -4.05 5.67 3.77
C PHE A 180 -4.45 7.12 3.85
N HIS A 181 -5.75 7.36 3.76
CA HIS A 181 -6.32 8.66 4.02
C HIS A 181 -6.79 8.72 5.47
N ARG A 182 -6.18 9.59 6.29
CA ARG A 182 -6.42 9.63 7.74
C ARG A 182 -6.79 11.02 8.20
N HIS A 183 -7.58 11.05 9.26
CA HIS A 183 -7.95 12.28 9.96
C HIS A 183 -7.22 12.28 11.31
N GLY A 184 -6.64 13.42 11.66
CA GLY A 184 -6.00 13.62 12.95
C GLY A 184 -6.99 13.51 14.11
N ARG A 185 -6.43 13.44 15.32
CA ARG A 185 -7.18 13.16 16.56
C ARG A 185 -8.11 14.29 16.99
N ASP A 186 -7.86 15.51 16.51
CA ASP A 186 -8.52 16.73 16.99
C ASP A 186 -9.49 17.28 15.93
N SER A 187 -10.77 17.40 16.28
CA SER A 187 -11.82 17.90 15.38
C SER A 187 -11.77 19.41 15.17
N ALA A 188 -10.98 20.14 15.97
CA ALA A 188 -10.91 21.60 15.92
C ALA A 188 -10.01 22.12 14.78
N VAL A 189 -9.04 21.32 14.32
CA VAL A 189 -8.18 21.63 13.18
C VAL A 189 -8.20 20.44 12.23
N PRO A 190 -8.56 20.59 10.95
CA PRO A 190 -8.51 19.49 9.99
C PRO A 190 -7.06 19.06 9.76
N ASP A 191 -6.57 18.10 10.55
CA ASP A 191 -5.29 17.40 10.34
C ASP A 191 -5.53 16.19 9.42
N GLU A 192 -6.00 16.47 8.21
CA GLU A 192 -6.13 15.47 7.15
C GLU A 192 -4.74 15.11 6.64
N ARG A 193 -4.42 13.82 6.55
CA ARG A 193 -3.09 13.34 6.12
C ARG A 193 -3.22 12.19 5.13
N LEU A 194 -2.30 12.19 4.19
CA LEU A 194 -2.06 11.07 3.28
C LEU A 194 -0.78 10.34 3.72
N SER A 195 -0.94 9.15 4.28
CA SER A 195 0.19 8.27 4.61
C SER A 195 0.51 7.38 3.42
N LEU A 196 1.76 7.40 2.96
CA LEU A 196 2.29 6.44 1.98
C LEU A 196 3.22 5.46 2.69
N VAL A 197 3.12 4.19 2.33
CA VAL A 197 3.98 3.11 2.83
C VAL A 197 4.59 2.40 1.65
N SER A 198 5.92 2.30 1.60
CA SER A 198 6.62 1.43 0.66
C SER A 198 6.98 0.13 1.35
N TRP A 199 6.51 -0.98 0.81
CA TRP A 199 6.93 -2.33 1.21
C TRP A 199 8.02 -2.84 0.27
N GLN A 200 9.21 -3.04 0.80
CA GLN A 200 10.39 -3.45 0.04
C GLN A 200 10.84 -4.85 0.45
N GLU A 201 11.18 -5.65 -0.54
CA GLU A 201 11.73 -6.99 -0.38
C GLU A 201 13.09 -7.03 -1.06
N PHE A 202 14.12 -7.29 -0.26
CA PHE A 202 15.48 -7.56 -0.70
C PHE A 202 15.75 -9.06 -0.56
N GLY A 203 16.73 -9.59 -1.29
CA GLY A 203 17.10 -11.01 -1.18
C GLY A 203 17.40 -11.43 0.28
N ASN A 204 17.34 -12.74 0.57
CA ASN A 204 17.48 -13.32 1.91
C ASN A 204 16.49 -12.71 2.95
N ASP A 205 15.20 -12.73 2.64
CA ASP A 205 14.09 -12.42 3.57
C ASP A 205 14.16 -11.05 4.27
N HIS A 206 14.95 -10.11 3.75
CA HIS A 206 15.04 -8.77 4.32
C HIS A 206 13.91 -7.91 3.79
N ILE A 207 12.86 -7.76 4.61
CA ILE A 207 11.75 -6.84 4.35
C ILE A 207 12.03 -5.50 5.03
N ARG A 208 11.90 -4.42 4.26
CA ARG A 208 11.96 -3.05 4.77
C ARG A 208 10.64 -2.34 4.52
N ILE A 209 10.14 -1.69 5.55
CA ILE A 209 8.93 -0.88 5.50
C ILE A 209 9.36 0.55 5.79
N LYS A 210 9.07 1.46 4.86
CA LYS A 210 9.21 2.89 5.07
C LYS A 210 7.83 3.53 4.92
N PHE A 211 7.57 4.59 5.66
CA PHE A 211 6.38 5.42 5.45
C PHE A 211 6.69 6.92 5.53
N VAL A 212 5.85 7.72 4.87
CA VAL A 212 5.86 9.19 4.91
C VAL A 212 4.43 9.69 5.00
N ASP A 213 4.22 10.81 5.71
CA ASP A 213 2.91 11.41 5.92
C ASP A 213 2.85 12.82 5.32
N TYR A 214 2.05 12.99 4.27
CA TYR A 214 1.81 14.30 3.66
C TYR A 214 0.61 15.01 4.29
N PRO A 215 0.78 16.23 4.83
CA PRO A 215 -0.35 17.01 5.33
C PRO A 215 -1.23 17.47 4.16
N LEU A 216 -2.54 17.26 4.27
CA LEU A 216 -3.55 17.68 3.30
C LEU A 216 -4.36 18.89 3.77
N ALA A 217 -4.06 19.45 4.95
CA ALA A 217 -4.76 20.61 5.52
C ALA A 217 -4.79 21.82 4.57
N ASP A 218 -3.68 22.11 3.88
CA ASP A 218 -3.63 23.11 2.82
C ASP A 218 -3.76 22.44 1.45
N ARG A 219 -5.01 22.33 0.99
CA ARG A 219 -5.37 21.71 -0.29
C ARG A 219 -4.85 22.49 -1.50
N HIS A 220 -4.37 23.73 -1.33
CA HIS A 220 -3.84 24.57 -2.41
C HIS A 220 -2.34 24.41 -2.64
N LYS A 221 -1.61 23.79 -1.70
CA LYS A 221 -0.21 23.43 -1.93
C LYS A 221 -0.09 22.57 -3.17
N THR A 222 0.90 22.88 -4.00
CA THR A 222 1.15 22.10 -5.20
C THR A 222 1.78 20.77 -4.83
N ILE A 223 1.55 19.76 -5.66
CA ILE A 223 2.18 18.44 -5.49
C ILE A 223 3.71 18.60 -5.42
N GLN A 224 4.28 19.46 -6.26
CA GLN A 224 5.72 19.75 -6.25
C GLN A 224 6.18 20.33 -4.91
N GLN A 225 5.45 21.29 -4.33
CA GLN A 225 5.78 21.86 -3.02
C GLN A 225 5.74 20.81 -1.91
N ILE A 226 4.80 19.86 -1.96
CA ILE A 226 4.71 18.79 -0.96
C ILE A 226 5.87 17.81 -1.11
N LEU A 227 6.20 17.40 -2.34
CA LEU A 227 7.34 16.52 -2.60
C LEU A 227 8.69 17.17 -2.27
N GLN A 228 8.75 18.51 -2.18
CA GLN A 228 9.93 19.27 -1.78
C GLN A 228 9.93 19.65 -0.28
N GLN A 229 8.80 19.56 0.44
CA GLN A 229 8.70 20.00 1.84
C GLN A 229 9.46 19.10 2.83
N ASP A 230 9.86 17.90 2.42
CA ASP A 230 10.78 17.03 3.16
C ASP A 230 12.24 17.56 3.16
N VAL A 231 12.47 18.74 2.57
CA VAL A 231 13.77 19.43 2.50
C VAL A 231 13.87 20.50 3.60
N SER A 232 13.98 20.09 4.85
CA SER A 232 14.39 21.00 5.93
C SER A 232 15.88 20.81 6.27
N VAL A 233 16.69 21.77 5.82
CA VAL A 233 17.97 22.27 6.35
C VAL A 233 18.75 21.32 7.30
N ALA A 234 19.25 20.21 6.77
CA ALA A 234 20.30 19.41 7.42
C ALA A 234 21.47 19.29 6.46
N GLU A 235 22.69 19.20 6.99
CA GLU A 235 23.89 18.97 6.18
C GLU A 235 23.68 17.74 5.27
N PRO A 236 24.22 17.75 4.03
CA PRO A 236 24.06 16.65 3.09
C PRO A 236 24.56 15.34 3.71
N ASN A 237 23.62 14.46 4.06
CA ASN A 237 23.85 13.08 4.48
C ASN A 237 23.40 12.15 3.34
N ALA A 238 24.27 11.22 2.92
CA ALA A 238 23.97 10.29 1.85
C ALA A 238 22.71 9.44 2.12
N GLU A 239 22.44 9.09 3.37
CA GLU A 239 21.25 8.34 3.77
C GLU A 239 19.97 9.17 3.61
N LEU A 240 20.02 10.45 3.99
CA LEU A 240 18.91 11.38 3.83
C LEU A 240 18.59 11.63 2.35
N GLU A 241 19.61 11.74 1.50
CA GLU A 241 19.41 11.92 0.07
C GLU A 241 18.84 10.66 -0.60
N ALA A 242 19.32 9.47 -0.20
CA ALA A 242 18.74 8.21 -0.65
C ALA A 242 17.26 8.05 -0.23
N ASP A 243 16.90 8.49 0.98
CA ASP A 243 15.51 8.52 1.44
C ASP A 243 14.64 9.50 0.66
N ARG A 244 15.19 10.67 0.31
CA ARG A 244 14.50 11.66 -0.54
C ARG A 244 14.26 11.13 -1.95
N GLU A 245 15.28 10.54 -2.57
CA GLU A 245 15.13 9.94 -3.90
C GLU A 245 14.11 8.81 -3.90
N HIS A 246 14.14 7.97 -2.87
CA HIS A 246 13.14 6.90 -2.65
C HIS A 246 11.72 7.46 -2.58
N TRP A 247 11.48 8.47 -1.74
CA TRP A 247 10.14 9.04 -1.60
C TRP A 247 9.70 9.84 -2.81
N ARG A 248 10.62 10.53 -3.49
CA ARG A 248 10.30 11.19 -4.77
C ARG A 248 9.81 10.17 -5.80
N LEU A 249 10.50 9.04 -5.92
CA LEU A 249 10.13 7.95 -6.84
C LEU A 249 8.77 7.34 -6.47
N VAL A 250 8.58 6.97 -5.20
CA VAL A 250 7.35 6.32 -4.71
C VAL A 250 6.14 7.25 -4.81
N SER A 251 6.28 8.49 -4.34
CA SER A 251 5.19 9.47 -4.30
C SER A 251 4.82 9.96 -5.70
N ASP A 252 5.78 10.18 -6.60
CA ASP A 252 5.50 10.52 -8.00
C ASP A 252 4.64 9.44 -8.67
N TYR A 253 5.04 8.17 -8.55
CA TYR A 253 4.30 7.04 -9.12
C TYR A 253 2.89 6.92 -8.53
N ALA A 254 2.77 6.97 -7.20
CA ALA A 254 1.50 6.83 -6.51
C ALA A 254 0.54 7.99 -6.80
N ILE A 255 1.04 9.23 -6.82
CA ILE A 255 0.24 10.42 -7.14
C ILE A 255 -0.23 10.39 -8.60
N LYS A 256 0.65 10.02 -9.55
CA LYS A 256 0.25 9.84 -10.96
C LYS A 256 -0.85 8.80 -11.12
N MET A 257 -0.79 7.69 -10.39
CA MET A 257 -1.86 6.69 -10.34
C MET A 257 -3.18 7.30 -9.82
N LEU A 258 -3.15 8.05 -8.72
CA LEU A 258 -4.33 8.72 -8.17
C LEU A 258 -4.92 9.75 -9.14
N LEU A 259 -4.08 10.55 -9.80
CA LEU A 259 -4.51 11.52 -10.81
C LEU A 259 -5.08 10.82 -12.05
N TYR A 260 -4.51 9.69 -12.48
CA TYR A 260 -5.04 8.91 -13.60
C TYR A 260 -6.46 8.42 -13.29
N LEU A 261 -6.69 7.87 -12.09
CA LEU A 261 -8.01 7.38 -11.65
C LEU A 261 -9.10 8.48 -11.61
N LYS A 262 -8.72 9.76 -11.63
CA LYS A 262 -9.65 10.90 -11.69
C LYS A 262 -10.05 11.31 -13.10
N ILE A 263 -9.36 10.82 -14.12
CA ILE A 263 -9.69 11.15 -15.51
C ILE A 263 -11.02 10.47 -15.87
N PRO A 264 -11.95 11.14 -16.56
CA PRO A 264 -13.23 10.54 -16.95
C PRO A 264 -13.12 9.23 -17.72
N ASP A 265 -12.12 9.12 -18.60
CA ASP A 265 -11.88 7.95 -19.46
C ASP A 265 -10.84 6.99 -18.87
N ALA A 266 -10.57 7.07 -17.56
CA ALA A 266 -9.69 6.12 -16.88
C ALA A 266 -10.26 4.71 -17.00
N GLN A 267 -9.46 3.79 -17.56
CA GLN A 267 -9.87 2.39 -17.70
C GLN A 267 -9.62 1.68 -16.37
N VAL A 268 -10.66 1.16 -15.74
CA VAL A 268 -10.55 0.39 -14.50
C VAL A 268 -11.48 -0.81 -14.58
N VAL A 269 -10.92 -2.01 -14.46
CA VAL A 269 -11.66 -3.26 -14.48
C VAL A 269 -11.52 -3.95 -13.13
N ALA A 270 -12.64 -4.18 -12.45
CA ALA A 270 -12.66 -4.95 -11.21
C ALA A 270 -12.61 -6.46 -11.52
N ASP A 271 -11.55 -7.14 -11.07
CA ASP A 271 -11.48 -8.60 -11.01
C ASP A 271 -11.74 -9.04 -9.57
N ARG A 272 -12.85 -9.76 -9.37
CA ARG A 272 -13.32 -10.23 -8.05
C ARG A 272 -13.07 -11.72 -7.84
N ALA A 273 -11.89 -12.22 -8.25
CA ALA A 273 -11.55 -13.63 -8.21
C ALA A 273 -11.73 -14.29 -6.82
N TYR A 274 -11.45 -13.56 -5.73
CA TYR A 274 -11.57 -14.11 -4.37
C TYR A 274 -12.99 -14.04 -3.82
N SER A 275 -13.65 -12.90 -4.00
CA SER A 275 -15.02 -12.73 -3.50
C SER A 275 -16.02 -13.58 -4.27
N SER A 276 -15.79 -13.83 -5.56
CA SER A 276 -16.67 -14.66 -6.40
C SER A 276 -16.37 -16.17 -6.33
N ALA A 277 -15.28 -16.58 -5.68
CA ALA A 277 -14.90 -17.99 -5.63
C ALA A 277 -15.93 -18.84 -4.83
N PRO A 278 -16.34 -20.01 -5.36
CA PRO A 278 -17.30 -20.89 -4.69
C PRO A 278 -16.69 -21.48 -3.41
N ARG A 279 -17.39 -21.36 -2.27
CA ARG A 279 -16.94 -21.92 -0.98
C ARG A 279 -17.75 -23.14 -0.53
N ASP A 280 -18.87 -23.42 -1.18
CA ASP A 280 -19.63 -24.64 -0.97
C ASP A 280 -19.26 -25.68 -2.03
N PHE A 281 -18.82 -26.84 -1.57
CA PHE A 281 -18.34 -27.94 -2.41
C PHE A 281 -19.13 -29.22 -2.10
N SER A 282 -20.35 -29.30 -2.61
CA SER A 282 -21.15 -30.52 -2.52
C SER A 282 -20.42 -31.70 -3.18
N GLY A 283 -20.53 -32.90 -2.60
CA GLY A 283 -19.90 -34.11 -3.13
C GLY A 283 -18.37 -34.24 -2.98
N LEU A 284 -17.65 -33.23 -2.46
CA LEU A 284 -16.23 -33.38 -2.14
C LEU A 284 -16.01 -33.96 -0.73
N GLY A 285 -15.04 -34.87 -0.59
CA GLY A 285 -14.55 -35.34 0.70
C GLY A 285 -13.70 -34.28 1.42
N GLN A 286 -13.56 -34.40 2.74
CA GLN A 286 -12.95 -33.40 3.64
C GLN A 286 -11.57 -32.91 3.17
N ARG A 287 -10.68 -33.82 2.73
CA ARG A 287 -9.35 -33.47 2.22
C ARG A 287 -9.42 -32.53 1.00
N LYS A 288 -10.21 -32.90 -0.01
CA LYS A 288 -10.36 -32.11 -1.24
C LYS A 288 -11.02 -30.75 -0.95
N ARG A 289 -11.97 -30.69 0.00
CA ARG A 289 -12.55 -29.42 0.46
C ARG A 289 -11.48 -28.50 1.05
N LYS A 290 -10.65 -29.01 1.95
CA LYS A 290 -9.56 -28.25 2.56
C LYS A 290 -8.56 -27.73 1.50
N GLU A 291 -8.19 -28.57 0.53
CA GLU A 291 -7.32 -28.17 -0.58
C GLU A 291 -7.93 -27.06 -1.45
N ARG A 292 -9.24 -27.15 -1.77
CA ARG A 292 -9.92 -26.11 -2.55
C ARG A 292 -10.04 -24.79 -1.79
N LEU A 293 -10.34 -24.83 -0.49
CA LEU A 293 -10.35 -23.63 0.34
C LEU A 293 -8.97 -22.98 0.39
N ALA A 294 -7.89 -23.77 0.56
CA ALA A 294 -6.53 -23.24 0.54
C ALA A 294 -6.16 -22.58 -0.82
N GLN A 295 -6.63 -23.14 -1.93
CA GLN A 295 -6.44 -22.52 -3.26
C GLN A 295 -7.20 -21.19 -3.38
N ILE A 296 -8.39 -21.07 -2.78
CA ILE A 296 -9.15 -19.82 -2.76
C ILE A 296 -8.41 -18.75 -1.97
N GLU A 297 -7.73 -19.11 -0.88
CA GLU A 297 -6.93 -18.16 -0.10
C GLU A 297 -5.78 -17.52 -0.89
N HIS A 298 -5.35 -18.11 -2.00
CA HIS A 298 -4.37 -17.53 -2.93
C HIS A 298 -4.99 -16.57 -3.97
N LEU A 299 -6.31 -16.60 -4.16
CA LEU A 299 -7.01 -15.64 -5.03
C LEU A 299 -7.16 -14.31 -4.32
N TYR A 300 -7.24 -13.20 -5.06
CA TYR A 300 -7.54 -11.90 -4.46
C TYR A 300 -8.29 -11.00 -5.43
N ASP A 301 -9.06 -10.09 -4.86
CA ASP A 301 -9.76 -9.08 -5.63
C ASP A 301 -8.81 -7.93 -5.94
N ARG A 302 -8.88 -7.41 -7.16
CA ARG A 302 -8.03 -6.33 -7.64
C ARG A 302 -8.72 -5.49 -8.69
N HIS A 303 -8.30 -4.24 -8.79
CA HIS A 303 -8.66 -3.35 -9.88
C HIS A 303 -7.49 -3.31 -10.86
N ILE A 304 -7.71 -3.80 -12.08
CA ILE A 304 -6.74 -3.67 -13.17
C ILE A 304 -6.92 -2.26 -13.76
N VAL A 305 -5.84 -1.47 -13.76
CA VAL A 305 -5.89 -0.04 -14.10
C VAL A 305 -5.15 0.23 -15.41
N GLY A 306 -5.84 0.91 -16.31
CA GLY A 306 -5.34 1.42 -17.57
C GLY A 306 -5.50 0.46 -18.75
N PRO A 307 -5.11 0.93 -19.95
CA PRO A 307 -5.34 0.20 -21.18
C PRO A 307 -4.47 -1.05 -21.28
N ALA A 308 -4.91 -2.03 -22.06
CA ALA A 308 -4.12 -3.23 -22.33
C ALA A 308 -2.89 -2.94 -23.20
N VAL A 309 -3.00 -2.01 -24.15
CA VAL A 309 -1.96 -1.63 -25.13
C VAL A 309 -1.92 -0.11 -25.29
N LEU A 310 -0.73 0.44 -25.57
CA LEU A 310 -0.54 1.82 -25.97
C LEU A 310 -0.25 1.89 -27.47
N ASP A 311 -1.11 2.56 -28.24
CA ASP A 311 -0.96 2.60 -29.71
C ASP A 311 0.32 3.30 -30.18
N TRP A 312 0.86 4.23 -29.39
CA TRP A 312 2.04 5.05 -29.74
C TRP A 312 3.39 4.30 -29.66
N GLU A 313 3.43 3.09 -29.10
CA GLU A 313 4.66 2.28 -28.98
C GLU A 313 5.19 1.79 -30.33
N HIS A 314 4.33 1.68 -31.34
CA HIS A 314 4.73 1.27 -32.69
C HIS A 314 5.58 2.33 -33.42
N GLY A 315 5.59 3.59 -32.96
CA GLY A 315 6.25 4.71 -33.64
C GLY A 315 7.58 5.17 -33.04
N VAL A 316 8.04 4.60 -31.92
CA VAL A 316 9.29 5.05 -31.24
C VAL A 316 10.52 4.25 -31.71
N HIS A 317 10.31 3.11 -32.37
CA HIS A 317 11.38 2.25 -32.89
C HIS A 317 11.80 2.55 -34.34
N ALA A 318 11.19 3.54 -35.00
CA ALA A 318 11.63 4.04 -36.29
C ALA A 318 12.47 5.32 -36.10
N GLU A 319 13.64 5.35 -36.73
CA GLU A 319 14.48 6.54 -36.97
C GLU A 319 15.49 6.95 -35.88
N ALA A 320 16.51 6.10 -35.73
CA ALA A 320 17.87 6.54 -35.43
C ALA A 320 18.72 6.52 -36.70
N ASP A 321 18.45 7.35 -37.72
CA ASP A 321 19.51 7.91 -38.58
C ASP A 321 18.99 8.95 -39.59
N SER A 322 19.62 10.12 -39.60
CA SER A 322 19.89 10.96 -40.79
C SER A 322 20.18 12.41 -40.38
N GLY A 323 21.41 12.85 -40.59
CA GLY A 323 21.85 14.21 -40.30
C GLY A 323 21.07 15.25 -41.12
N ALA A 324 20.50 16.24 -40.45
CA ALA A 324 19.93 17.43 -41.08
C ALA A 324 20.39 18.70 -40.32
N PRO A 325 20.61 19.84 -41.02
CA PRO A 325 21.30 21.01 -40.46
C PRO A 325 20.41 21.81 -39.50
N HIS A 326 21.08 22.54 -38.61
CA HIS A 326 20.54 23.30 -37.49
C HIS A 326 19.49 24.37 -37.87
N HIS A 327 18.26 24.21 -37.34
CA HIS A 327 17.36 25.20 -36.70
C HIS A 327 15.87 24.85 -36.79
N GLU A 328 15.49 23.75 -37.44
CA GLU A 328 14.10 23.31 -37.49
C GLU A 328 13.82 22.17 -36.50
N LYS A 329 12.72 22.27 -35.75
CA LYS A 329 12.35 21.25 -34.75
C LYS A 329 12.00 19.94 -35.46
N ARG A 330 12.80 18.90 -35.22
CA ARG A 330 12.55 17.51 -35.64
C ARG A 330 11.19 17.01 -35.12
N GLY A 331 10.59 16.11 -35.89
CA GLY A 331 9.44 15.34 -35.42
C GLY A 331 9.79 14.57 -34.16
N HIS A 332 8.98 14.70 -33.11
CA HIS A 332 9.22 14.00 -31.86
C HIS A 332 7.92 13.78 -31.10
N TRP A 333 7.91 12.75 -30.26
CA TRP A 333 6.84 12.53 -29.31
C TRP A 333 6.97 13.49 -28.13
N ARG A 334 5.94 14.31 -27.92
CA ARG A 334 5.80 15.11 -26.71
C ARG A 334 5.35 14.22 -25.57
N ARG A 335 6.05 14.33 -24.43
CA ARG A 335 5.75 13.57 -23.21
C ARG A 335 4.34 13.85 -22.69
N PRO A 336 3.64 12.82 -22.18
CA PRO A 336 2.37 13.00 -21.51
C PRO A 336 2.51 13.83 -20.23
N HIS A 337 1.43 14.46 -19.78
CA HIS A 337 1.44 15.24 -18.54
C HIS A 337 0.07 15.49 -17.93
N PHE A 338 0.07 15.70 -16.62
CA PHE A 338 -1.07 16.22 -15.86
C PHE A 338 -0.93 17.74 -15.72
N LYS A 339 -2.02 18.48 -15.92
CA LYS A 339 -2.04 19.93 -15.68
C LYS A 339 -3.43 20.43 -15.29
N MET A 340 -3.48 21.64 -14.74
CA MET A 340 -4.74 22.34 -14.55
C MET A 340 -5.27 22.90 -15.87
N GLN A 341 -6.56 22.71 -16.12
CA GLN A 341 -7.29 23.30 -17.24
C GLN A 341 -8.42 24.21 -16.71
N PRO A 342 -8.47 25.48 -17.13
CA PRO A 342 -9.63 26.33 -16.91
C PRO A 342 -10.89 25.76 -17.57
N HIS A 343 -12.03 25.82 -16.86
CA HIS A 343 -13.33 25.41 -17.39
C HIS A 343 -14.49 26.16 -16.69
N GLY A 344 -15.73 25.88 -17.12
CA GLY A 344 -16.94 26.50 -16.58
C GLY A 344 -17.17 27.93 -17.10
N PRO A 345 -18.26 28.60 -16.66
CA PRO A 345 -18.57 29.96 -17.06
C PRO A 345 -17.40 30.90 -16.77
N ASN A 346 -17.00 31.67 -17.78
CA ASN A 346 -15.87 32.61 -17.73
C ASN A 346 -14.54 32.00 -17.27
N SER A 347 -14.34 30.68 -17.47
CA SER A 347 -13.12 29.99 -17.01
C SER A 347 -12.84 30.15 -15.52
N SER A 348 -13.89 30.24 -14.70
CA SER A 348 -13.78 30.44 -13.24
C SER A 348 -13.37 29.17 -12.48
N LEU A 349 -13.57 27.99 -13.07
CA LEU A 349 -13.25 26.71 -12.44
C LEU A 349 -11.95 26.13 -12.98
N ARG A 350 -11.36 25.19 -12.24
CA ARG A 350 -10.15 24.46 -12.62
C ARG A 350 -10.38 22.97 -12.44
N LYS A 351 -9.92 22.17 -13.40
CA LYS A 351 -9.92 20.70 -13.32
C LYS A 351 -8.55 20.18 -13.72
N VAL A 352 -8.14 19.04 -13.16
CA VAL A 352 -6.98 18.32 -13.70
C VAL A 352 -7.39 17.65 -15.00
N ILE A 353 -6.51 17.72 -16.00
CA ILE A 353 -6.59 16.88 -17.19
C ILE A 353 -5.30 16.13 -17.38
N PHE A 354 -5.41 15.01 -18.08
CA PHE A 354 -4.27 14.29 -18.61
C PHE A 354 -4.17 14.55 -20.11
N VAL A 355 -3.01 15.06 -20.51
CA VAL A 355 -2.65 15.19 -21.92
C VAL A 355 -1.76 14.01 -22.25
N GLY A 356 -2.28 13.08 -23.07
CA GLY A 356 -1.52 11.91 -23.52
C GLY A 356 -0.31 12.27 -24.39
N PRO A 357 0.47 11.27 -24.81
CA PRO A 357 1.57 11.45 -25.75
C PRO A 357 1.03 12.00 -27.08
N VAL A 358 1.70 13.02 -27.64
CA VAL A 358 1.30 13.65 -28.90
C VAL A 358 2.51 13.74 -29.83
N ILE A 359 2.31 13.39 -31.10
CA ILE A 359 3.32 13.62 -32.13
C ILE A 359 3.40 15.11 -32.45
N VAL A 360 4.58 15.69 -32.29
CA VAL A 360 4.90 17.03 -32.77
C VAL A 360 5.59 16.87 -34.12
N ARG A 361 5.09 17.60 -35.13
CA ARG A 361 5.56 17.51 -36.53
C ARG A 361 5.47 16.09 -37.11
N PRO A 362 4.27 15.48 -37.18
CA PRO A 362 4.08 14.16 -37.78
C PRO A 362 4.48 14.14 -39.26
N ASP A 363 4.42 15.29 -39.94
CA ASP A 363 4.90 15.51 -41.31
C ASP A 363 6.39 15.15 -41.52
N ARG A 364 7.16 14.97 -40.45
CA ARG A 364 8.60 14.74 -40.49
C ARG A 364 9.05 13.43 -39.86
N LEU A 365 8.12 12.55 -39.52
CA LEU A 365 8.42 11.27 -38.85
C LEU A 365 8.43 10.06 -39.79
N GLY A 366 8.33 10.28 -41.10
CA GLY A 366 8.39 9.18 -42.08
C GLY A 366 7.35 8.07 -41.87
N LEU A 367 6.25 8.39 -41.17
CA LEU A 367 5.19 7.44 -40.79
C LEU A 367 4.25 7.09 -41.94
#